data_AF-A0A166HN73-F1
#
_entry.id   AF-A0A166HN73-F1
#
_cell.length_a   1.000
_cell.length_b   1.000
_cell.length_c   1.000
_cell.angle_alpha   90.00
_cell.angle_beta   90.00
_cell.angle_gamma   90.00
#
_symmetry.space_group_name_H-M   'P 1'
#
loop_
_entity.id
_entity.type
_entity.pdbx_description
1 polymer ?
#
loop_
_entity_poly.entity_id
_entity_poly.type
_entity_poly.pdbx_seq_one_letter_code
_entity_poly.pdbx_strand_id
1 'polypeptide(L)'
;VPPRLLLVPIVSFTAGFLIGVRRGGRAASVRFLAENAHRAPTTVQGWYFYKKTKNYRVMLGALRGGGIDGLKVGAMGTTFALLE
;
A
#
# COMPACT_ATOMS: atom_id res chain seq x y z
N VAL A 1 9.13 14.96 26.74
CA VAL A 1 8.98 13.56 26.22
C VAL A 1 10.29 13.16 25.57
N PRO A 2 10.85 11.96 25.86
CA PRO A 2 12.05 11.47 25.19
C PRO A 2 11.85 11.43 23.67
N PRO A 3 12.79 11.94 22.85
CA PRO A 3 12.65 11.97 21.39
C PRO A 3 12.39 10.58 20.77
N ARG A 4 12.92 9.52 21.38
CA ARG A 4 12.73 8.13 20.94
C ARG A 4 11.26 7.67 20.91
N LEU A 5 10.45 8.13 21.87
CA LEU A 5 9.03 7.76 21.96
C LEU A 5 8.19 8.36 20.81
N LEU A 6 8.73 9.34 20.10
CA LEU A 6 8.11 9.93 18.91
C LEU A 6 8.75 9.40 17.63
N LEU A 7 10.09 9.35 17.57
CA LEU A 7 10.80 8.98 16.35
C LEU A 7 10.66 7.50 15.99
N VAL A 8 10.78 6.59 16.96
CA VAL A 8 10.76 5.14 16.69
C VAL A 8 9.40 4.70 16.12
N PRO A 9 8.24 5.08 16.69
CA PRO A 9 6.94 4.76 16.10
C PRO A 9 6.75 5.33 14.69
N ILE A 10 7.16 6.58 14.46
CA ILE A 10 6.99 7.26 13.16
C ILE A 10 7.80 6.54 12.09
N VAL A 11 9.09 6.31 12.33
CA VAL A 11 9.97 5.65 11.37
C VAL A 11 9.51 4.22 11.09
N SER A 12 9.12 3.49 12.15
CA SER A 12 8.59 2.12 12.03
C SER A 12 7.30 2.08 11.21
N PHE A 13 6.37 2.99 11.48
CA PHE A 13 5.14 3.12 10.70
C PHE A 13 5.44 3.46 9.24
N THR A 14 6.30 4.44 8.96
CA THR A 14 6.64 4.83 7.59
C THR A 14 7.29 3.68 6.82
N ALA A 15 8.22 2.96 7.43
CA ALA A 15 8.84 1.78 6.83
C ALA A 15 7.80 0.69 6.50
N GLY A 16 6.94 0.34 7.48
CA GLY A 16 5.87 -0.63 7.28
C GLY A 16 4.87 -0.18 6.21
N PHE A 17 4.53 1.10 6.17
CA PHE A 17 3.63 1.69 5.18
C PHE A 17 4.17 1.57 3.76
N LEU A 18 5.45 1.90 3.53
CA LEU A 18 6.08 1.79 2.21
C LEU A 18 6.12 0.34 1.71
N ILE A 19 6.43 -0.61 2.61
CA ILE A 19 6.38 -2.04 2.31
C ILE A 19 4.96 -2.46 1.92
N GLY A 20 3.96 -2.07 2.72
CA GLY A 20 2.56 -2.39 2.48
C GLY A 20 2.01 -1.77 1.20
N VAL A 21 2.38 -0.54 0.87
CA VAL A 21 2.04 0.14 -0.39
C VAL A 21 2.53 -0.66 -1.59
N ARG A 22 3.80 -1.06 -1.58
CA ARG A 22 4.41 -1.83 -2.68
C ARG A 22 3.74 -3.20 -2.83
N ARG A 23 3.52 -3.90 -1.72
CA ARG A 23 2.91 -5.24 -1.70
C ARG A 23 1.45 -5.19 -2.13
N GLY A 24 0.65 -4.32 -1.51
CA GLY A 24 -0.77 -4.14 -1.79
C GLY A 24 -1.04 -3.64 -3.21
N GLY A 25 -0.25 -2.67 -3.70
CA GLY A 25 -0.34 -2.18 -5.06
C GLY A 25 -0.03 -3.25 -6.11
N ARG A 26 1.03 -4.06 -5.89
CA ARG A 26 1.39 -5.16 -6.79
C ARG A 26 0.29 -6.23 -6.82
N ALA A 27 -0.22 -6.64 -5.67
CA ALA A 27 -1.30 -7.61 -5.57
C ALA A 27 -2.58 -7.15 -6.29
N ALA A 28 -2.99 -5.89 -6.07
CA ALA A 28 -4.14 -5.29 -6.75
C ALA A 28 -3.93 -5.19 -8.27
N SER A 29 -2.71 -4.87 -8.73
CA SER A 29 -2.39 -4.80 -10.15
C SER A 29 -2.50 -6.15 -10.83
N VAL A 30 -1.89 -7.21 -10.28
CA VAL A 30 -1.95 -8.54 -10.90
C VAL A 30 -3.37 -9.11 -10.87
N ARG A 31 -4.12 -8.86 -9.80
CA ARG A 31 -5.54 -9.22 -9.70
C ARG A 31 -6.38 -8.53 -10.76
N PHE A 32 -6.19 -7.22 -10.96
CA PHE A 32 -6.90 -6.49 -12.01
C PHE A 32 -6.60 -7.03 -13.41
N LEU A 33 -5.33 -7.36 -13.68
CA LEU A 33 -4.92 -7.94 -14.96
C LEU A 33 -5.53 -9.33 -15.17
N ALA A 34 -5.56 -10.17 -14.13
CA ALA A 34 -6.19 -11.49 -14.20
C ALA A 34 -7.71 -11.39 -14.44
N GLU A 35 -8.40 -10.51 -13.71
CA GLU A 35 -9.84 -10.27 -13.86
C GLU A 35 -10.21 -9.72 -15.25
N ASN A 36 -9.30 -8.97 -15.89
CA ASN A 36 -9.55 -8.30 -17.16
C ASN A 36 -8.72 -8.84 -18.33
N ALA A 37 -8.13 -10.04 -18.21
CA ALA A 37 -7.35 -10.64 -19.29
C ALA A 37 -8.16 -10.82 -20.58
N HIS A 38 -9.48 -11.08 -20.44
CA HIS A 38 -10.42 -11.22 -21.54
C HIS A 38 -11.01 -9.89 -22.05
N ARG A 39 -10.73 -8.76 -21.38
CA ARG A 39 -11.27 -7.42 -21.70
C ARG A 39 -10.15 -6.47 -22.10
N ALA A 40 -9.30 -6.90 -23.02
CA ALA A 40 -8.25 -6.05 -23.56
C ALA A 40 -8.88 -4.87 -24.35
N PRO A 41 -8.42 -3.63 -24.14
CA PRO A 41 -8.97 -2.48 -24.85
C PRO A 41 -8.61 -2.54 -26.34
N THR A 42 -9.59 -2.34 -27.21
CA THR A 42 -9.42 -2.31 -28.68
C THR A 42 -9.40 -0.89 -29.24
N THR A 43 -9.82 0.11 -28.46
CA THR A 43 -9.85 1.53 -28.85
C THR A 43 -8.99 2.37 -27.91
N VAL A 44 -8.51 3.52 -28.40
CA VAL A 44 -7.69 4.47 -27.60
C VAL A 44 -8.44 4.96 -26.36
N GLN A 45 -9.72 5.31 -26.53
CA GLN A 45 -10.59 5.73 -25.42
C GLN A 45 -10.79 4.59 -24.41
N GLY A 46 -10.99 3.36 -24.88
CA GLY A 46 -11.08 2.18 -24.03
C GLY A 46 -9.80 1.94 -23.23
N TRP A 47 -8.63 2.13 -23.85
CA TRP A 47 -7.34 2.01 -23.19
C TRP A 47 -7.17 3.03 -22.06
N TYR A 48 -7.57 4.28 -22.30
CA TYR A 48 -7.51 5.32 -21.28
C TYR A 48 -8.37 4.98 -20.06
N PHE A 49 -9.63 4.59 -20.26
CA PHE A 49 -10.52 4.20 -19.16
C PHE A 49 -10.06 2.93 -18.45
N TYR A 50 -9.56 1.95 -19.20
CA TYR A 50 -8.96 0.73 -18.64
C TYR A 50 -7.82 1.09 -17.68
N LYS A 51 -6.91 1.97 -18.10
CA LYS A 51 -5.75 2.37 -17.29
C LYS A 51 -6.13 3.26 -16.10
N LYS A 52 -7.11 4.15 -16.27
CA LYS A 52 -7.70 4.96 -15.18
C LYS A 52 -8.30 4.06 -14.09
N THR A 53 -9.13 3.09 -14.47
CA THR A 53 -9.73 2.13 -13.55
C THR A 53 -8.67 1.26 -12.87
N LYS A 54 -7.67 0.77 -13.62
CA LYS A 54 -6.54 0.05 -13.05
C LYS A 54 -5.84 0.87 -11.98
N ASN A 55 -5.54 2.14 -12.27
CA ASN A 55 -4.82 3.01 -11.36
C ASN A 55 -5.58 3.22 -10.05
N TYR A 56 -6.89 3.45 -10.09
CA TYR A 56 -7.70 3.60 -8.87
C TYR A 56 -7.72 2.34 -8.01
N ARG A 57 -7.87 1.16 -8.63
CA ARG A 57 -7.83 -0.11 -7.89
C ARG A 57 -6.46 -0.38 -7.28
N VAL A 58 -5.39 -0.07 -8.01
CA VAL A 58 -4.01 -0.21 -7.51
C VAL A 58 -3.73 0.76 -6.38
N MET A 59 -4.15 2.03 -6.48
CA MET A 59 -4.01 3.02 -5.41
C MET A 59 -4.77 2.60 -4.15
N LEU A 60 -6.01 2.11 -4.29
CA LEU A 60 -6.78 1.62 -3.15
C LEU A 60 -6.09 0.41 -2.49
N GLY A 61 -5.61 -0.55 -3.29
CA GLY A 61 -4.86 -1.71 -2.79
C GLY A 61 -3.56 -1.31 -2.10
N ALA A 62 -2.84 -0.33 -2.64
CA ALA A 62 -1.63 0.21 -2.07
C ALA A 62 -1.88 0.90 -0.73
N LEU A 63 -2.86 1.82 -0.65
CA LEU A 63 -3.18 2.52 0.59
C LEU A 63 -3.69 1.56 1.67
N ARG A 64 -4.52 0.58 1.30
CA ARG A 64 -5.01 -0.44 2.24
C ARG A 64 -3.86 -1.32 2.76
N GLY A 65 -2.99 -1.78 1.87
CA GLY A 65 -1.81 -2.56 2.25
C GLY A 65 -0.85 -1.76 3.14
N GLY A 66 -0.59 -0.51 2.77
CA GLY A 66 0.25 0.43 3.54
C GLY A 66 -0.32 0.70 4.93
N GLY A 67 -1.63 0.95 5.06
CA GLY A 67 -2.25 1.15 6.36
C GLY A 67 -2.13 -0.08 7.27
N ILE A 68 -2.39 -1.28 6.74
CA ILE A 68 -2.30 -2.53 7.53
C ILE A 68 -0.86 -2.79 7.99
N ASP A 69 0.11 -2.73 7.08
CA ASP A 69 1.50 -3.05 7.42
C ASP A 69 2.18 -1.93 8.21
N GLY A 70 1.85 -0.67 7.91
CA GLY A 70 2.29 0.49 8.68
C GLY A 70 1.82 0.42 10.12
N LEU A 71 0.55 0.11 10.38
CA LEU A 71 0.05 -0.04 11.75
C LEU A 71 0.69 -1.23 12.48
N LYS A 72 0.92 -2.35 11.80
CA LYS A 72 1.59 -3.52 12.40
C LYS A 72 3.01 -3.19 12.84
N VAL A 73 3.82 -2.64 11.94
CA VAL A 73 5.23 -2.32 12.23
C VAL A 73 5.33 -1.12 13.18
N GLY A 74 4.46 -0.12 13.02
CA GLY A 74 4.35 1.01 13.93
C GLY A 74 4.01 0.58 15.35
N ALA A 75 3.04 -0.33 15.53
CA ALA A 75 2.71 -0.88 16.85
C ALA A 75 3.90 -1.62 17.48
N MET A 76 4.62 -2.43 16.70
CA MET A 76 5.85 -3.10 17.16
C MET A 76 6.92 -2.09 17.58
N GLY A 77 7.14 -1.04 16.80
CA GLY A 77 8.09 0.03 17.13
C GLY A 77 7.69 0.81 18.38
N THR A 78 6.40 1.08 18.58
CA THR A 78 5.88 1.70 19.81
C THR A 78 6.10 0.79 21.02
N THR A 79 5.78 -0.50 20.92
CA THR A 79 6.02 -1.45 22.01
C THR A 79 7.50 -1.53 22.37
N PHE A 80 8.37 -1.60 21.36
CA PHE A 80 9.82 -1.59 21.58
C PHE A 80 10.28 -0.32 22.32
N ALA A 81 9.88 0.86 21.83
CA ALA A 81 10.29 2.13 22.43
C ALA A 81 9.77 2.37 23.86
N LEU A 82 8.69 1.68 24.25
CA LEU A 82 8.14 1.72 25.61
C LEU A 82 8.83 0.75 26.57
N LEU A 83 9.31 -0.40 26.07
CA LEU A 83 9.98 -1.42 26.87
C LEU A 83 11.47 -1.11 27.11
N GLU A 84 12.06 -0.30 26.25
CA GLU A 84 13.44 0.21 26.35
C GLU A 84 13.56 1.54 27.13
#